data_AF-A0A844B3M5-F1
#
_entry.id   AF-A0A844B3M5-F1
#
_cell.length_a   1.000
_cell.length_b   1.000
_cell.length_c   1.000
_cell.angle_alpha   90.00
_cell.angle_beta   90.00
_cell.angle_gamma   90.00
#
_symmetry.space_group_name_H-M   'P 1'
#
loop_
_entity.id
_entity.type
_entity.pdbx_description
1 polymer ?
#
loop_
_entity_poly.entity_id
_entity_poly.type
_entity_poly.pdbx_seq_one_letter_code
_entity_poly.pdbx_strand_id
1 'polypeptide(L)'
;MTYCVGIKLNAGLVFLSDSRTNGGVDNISTFRKMIVYERPGDRFMVLLSAGNLSISQSVREILQVEKLKEPGEKEALTIWNATSMFDAARVLGTAVRHVYDRDAESLKNAGVEFNVSLIFGGQIRGEGMRLFNVYSAGNFIEATSETQYFQIGESKYGKPVLDRVITPDTPLDEAAKCALVSMDSTMKSNLSVGPPLDLVVYEANTFKTDKIVSIDQNNPYYRMLHSTWGQKLREVFDSLDDPVWDDAKTDTPLKVDSSVSKPLKKITRPDERLI
;
A
#
# COMPACT_ATOMS: atom_id res chain seq x y z
N MET A 1 -1.78 -5.96 11.09
CA MET A 1 -1.79 -4.72 11.91
C MET A 1 -0.98 -3.61 11.25
N THR A 2 -1.26 -3.30 9.98
CA THR A 2 -0.59 -2.23 9.22
C THR A 2 -1.31 -2.10 7.88
N TYR A 3 -1.47 -0.89 7.34
CA TYR A 3 -1.72 -0.67 5.92
C TYR A 3 -0.89 0.52 5.43
N CYS A 4 -0.11 0.31 4.38
CA CYS A 4 0.56 1.38 3.65
C CYS A 4 0.33 1.23 2.14
N VAL A 5 0.34 2.36 1.43
CA VAL A 5 0.22 2.43 -0.03
C VAL A 5 1.18 3.46 -0.60
N GLY A 6 1.84 3.11 -1.70
CA GLY A 6 2.61 4.03 -2.54
C GLY A 6 2.05 4.01 -3.95
N ILE A 7 1.87 5.18 -4.55
CA ILE A 7 1.27 5.39 -5.88
C ILE A 7 2.26 6.20 -6.73
N LYS A 8 2.51 5.74 -7.95
CA LYS A 8 3.37 6.38 -8.96
C LYS A 8 2.53 6.79 -10.16
N LEU A 9 2.54 8.08 -10.46
CA LEU A 9 1.77 8.69 -11.54
C LEU A 9 2.73 9.46 -12.45
N ASN A 10 2.24 9.90 -13.61
CA ASN A 10 3.00 10.80 -14.49
C ASN A 10 3.32 12.14 -13.78
N ALA A 11 2.39 12.62 -12.95
CA ALA A 11 2.51 13.89 -12.24
C ALA A 11 3.44 13.84 -11.00
N GLY A 12 3.66 12.67 -10.40
CA GLY A 12 4.32 12.59 -9.10
C GLY A 12 4.17 11.25 -8.38
N LEU A 13 4.45 11.27 -7.08
CA LEU A 13 4.28 10.13 -6.17
C LEU A 13 3.35 10.50 -5.01
N VAL A 14 2.56 9.55 -4.53
CA VAL A 14 1.74 9.68 -3.33
C VAL A 14 2.00 8.51 -2.40
N PHE A 15 2.25 8.81 -1.12
CA PHE A 15 2.50 7.81 -0.09
C PHE A 15 1.56 8.02 1.09
N LEU A 16 0.96 6.95 1.60
CA LEU A 16 0.10 6.98 2.78
C LEU A 16 0.39 5.76 3.66
N SER A 17 0.53 5.98 4.96
CA SER A 17 0.67 4.91 5.95
C SER A 17 -0.17 5.14 7.19
N ASP A 18 -0.76 4.07 7.73
CA ASP A 18 -1.34 4.09 9.07
C ASP A 18 -0.25 3.98 10.17
N SER A 19 -0.61 4.18 11.44
CA SER A 19 0.36 4.15 12.55
C SER A 19 0.05 3.11 13.62
N ARG A 20 -1.09 2.41 13.55
CA ARG A 20 -1.42 1.36 14.51
C ARG A 20 -0.51 0.15 14.31
N THR A 21 0.13 -0.32 15.37
CA THR A 21 1.12 -1.40 15.29
C THR A 21 0.96 -2.37 16.46
N ASN A 22 1.15 -3.65 16.18
CA ASN A 22 1.23 -4.70 17.19
C ASN A 22 2.65 -4.76 17.77
N GLY A 23 2.80 -4.46 19.06
CA GLY A 23 4.03 -4.65 19.82
C GLY A 23 4.09 -5.98 20.60
N GLY A 24 3.07 -6.83 20.52
CA GLY A 24 2.95 -8.08 21.27
C GLY A 24 1.52 -8.32 21.78
N VAL A 25 1.31 -9.43 22.50
CA VAL A 25 0.02 -9.72 23.15
C VAL A 25 -0.39 -8.53 24.03
N ASP A 26 -1.60 -8.01 23.81
CA ASP A 26 -2.19 -6.86 24.49
C ASP A 26 -1.44 -5.51 24.36
N ASN A 27 -0.44 -5.41 23.45
CA ASN A 27 0.30 -4.17 23.24
C ASN A 27 0.03 -3.60 21.84
N ILE A 28 -1.07 -2.85 21.70
CA ILE A 28 -1.36 -2.05 20.51
C ILE A 28 -0.89 -0.63 20.76
N SER A 29 0.09 -0.19 19.97
CA SER A 29 0.74 1.11 20.12
C SER A 29 0.76 1.87 18.79
N THR A 30 1.19 3.14 18.84
CA THR A 30 1.31 4.01 17.67
C THR A 30 2.78 4.17 17.28
N PHE A 31 3.14 3.74 16.07
CA PHE A 31 4.48 3.89 15.51
C PHE A 31 4.39 4.39 14.07
N ARG A 32 5.21 5.39 13.73
CA ARG A 32 5.32 5.86 12.34
C ARG A 32 5.89 4.77 11.46
N LYS A 33 5.24 4.58 10.31
CA LYS A 33 5.62 3.58 9.29
C LYS A 33 6.16 4.21 8.01
N MET A 34 6.39 5.51 8.03
CA MET A 34 6.91 6.28 6.91
C MET A 34 8.16 7.05 7.32
N ILE A 35 9.13 7.11 6.41
CA ILE A 35 10.35 7.92 6.53
C ILE A 35 10.59 8.63 5.22
N VAL A 36 10.98 9.90 5.30
CA VAL A 36 11.37 10.71 4.15
C VAL A 36 12.88 10.97 4.24
N TYR A 37 13.58 10.71 3.14
CA TYR A 37 14.98 11.06 2.93
C TYR A 37 15.05 12.11 1.83
N GLU A 38 15.59 13.29 2.15
CA GLU A 38 15.61 14.41 1.22
C GLU A 38 16.98 15.09 1.21
N ARG A 39 17.49 15.34 0.00
CA ARG A 39 18.59 16.29 -0.26
C ARG A 39 18.08 17.24 -1.34
N PRO A 40 17.59 18.43 -0.97
CA PRO A 40 16.93 19.34 -1.89
C PRO A 40 17.71 19.59 -3.18
N GLY A 41 17.00 19.50 -4.30
CA GLY A 41 17.57 19.61 -5.64
C GLY A 41 18.20 18.34 -6.17
N ASP A 42 18.61 17.39 -5.33
CA ASP A 42 19.31 16.18 -5.77
C ASP A 42 18.46 14.90 -5.65
N ARG A 43 17.86 14.63 -4.49
CA ARG A 43 17.06 13.41 -4.29
C ARG A 43 15.95 13.58 -3.28
N PHE A 44 14.88 12.84 -3.51
CA PHE A 44 13.77 12.66 -2.59
C PHE A 44 13.39 11.18 -2.59
N MET A 45 13.30 10.56 -1.42
CA MET A 45 12.96 9.14 -1.28
C MET A 45 12.06 8.94 -0.06
N VAL A 46 11.14 8.00 -0.14
CA VAL A 46 10.22 7.63 0.92
C VAL A 46 10.28 6.12 1.13
N LEU A 47 10.37 5.71 2.40
CA LEU A 47 10.29 4.32 2.83
C LEU A 47 9.02 4.12 3.66
N LEU A 48 8.18 3.16 3.25
CA LEU A 48 7.04 2.66 4.01
C LEU A 48 7.34 1.26 4.55
N SER A 49 6.88 0.95 5.76
CA SER A 49 7.13 -0.34 6.39
C SER A 49 5.88 -1.07 6.87
N ALA A 50 5.89 -2.40 6.76
CA ALA A 50 4.91 -3.32 7.31
C ALA A 50 5.58 -4.62 7.75
N GLY A 51 4.90 -5.39 8.59
CA GLY A 51 5.40 -6.67 9.13
C GLY A 51 5.81 -6.54 10.59
N ASN A 52 6.84 -7.27 10.98
CA ASN A 52 7.36 -7.25 12.35
C ASN A 52 8.02 -5.90 12.66
N LEU A 53 7.56 -5.24 13.73
CA LEU A 53 8.03 -3.91 14.11
C LEU A 53 9.54 -3.87 14.38
N SER A 54 10.07 -4.82 15.15
CA SER A 54 11.50 -4.88 15.49
C SER A 54 12.38 -5.05 14.26
N ILE A 55 11.97 -5.92 13.32
CA ILE A 55 12.67 -6.11 12.05
C ILE A 55 12.63 -4.81 11.24
N SER A 56 11.45 -4.22 11.06
CA SER A 56 11.30 -3.00 10.24
C SER A 56 12.09 -1.81 10.79
N GLN A 57 12.15 -1.65 12.12
CA GLN A 57 12.97 -0.63 12.77
C GLN A 57 14.46 -0.92 12.60
N SER A 58 14.89 -2.17 12.73
CA SER A 58 16.28 -2.56 12.50
C SER A 58 16.72 -2.28 11.06
N VAL A 59 15.88 -2.63 10.07
CA VAL A 59 16.16 -2.36 8.65
C VAL A 59 16.28 -0.86 8.40
N ARG A 60 15.38 -0.05 8.97
CA ARG A 60 15.44 1.42 8.90
C ARG A 60 16.78 1.95 9.41
N GLU A 61 17.22 1.52 10.58
CA GLU A 61 18.43 2.05 11.21
C GLU A 61 19.68 1.60 10.44
N ILE A 62 19.71 0.33 10.02
CA ILE A 62 20.81 -0.20 9.20
C ILE A 62 20.87 0.51 7.85
N LEU A 63 19.74 0.78 7.19
CA LEU A 63 19.71 1.48 5.90
C LEU A 63 20.48 2.81 5.90
N GLN A 64 20.50 3.53 7.02
CA GLN A 64 21.20 4.81 7.11
C GLN A 64 22.72 4.68 7.04
N VAL A 65 23.25 3.51 7.41
CA VAL A 65 24.69 3.24 7.50
C VAL A 65 25.16 2.13 6.56
N GLU A 66 24.24 1.41 5.93
CA GLU A 66 24.49 0.26 5.07
C GLU A 66 25.32 0.64 3.85
N LYS A 67 26.26 -0.24 3.49
CA LYS A 67 27.25 -0.01 2.44
C LYS A 67 27.31 -1.23 1.54
N LEU A 68 26.65 -1.13 0.38
CA LEU A 68 26.75 -2.14 -0.65
C LEU A 68 28.05 -1.97 -1.42
N LYS A 69 29.05 -2.82 -1.13
CA LYS A 69 30.33 -2.84 -1.85
C LYS A 69 30.30 -3.92 -2.92
N GLU A 70 30.35 -3.52 -4.18
CA GLU A 70 30.46 -4.45 -5.30
C GLU A 70 31.92 -4.80 -5.61
N PRO A 71 32.22 -6.03 -6.07
CA PRO A 71 33.55 -6.37 -6.54
C PRO A 71 34.01 -5.44 -7.66
N GLY A 72 35.14 -4.77 -7.48
CA GLY A 72 35.73 -3.85 -8.47
C GLY A 72 35.34 -2.38 -8.30
N GLU A 73 34.34 -2.06 -7.48
CA GLU A 73 33.97 -0.68 -7.19
C GLU A 73 34.87 -0.06 -6.11
N LYS A 74 35.27 1.21 -6.33
CA LYS A 74 36.15 1.94 -5.40
C LYS A 74 35.41 2.39 -4.14
N GLU A 75 34.16 2.81 -4.29
CA GLU A 75 33.32 3.31 -3.21
C GLU A 75 32.11 2.39 -3.01
N ALA A 76 31.69 2.24 -1.76
CA ALA A 76 30.47 1.50 -1.47
C ALA A 76 29.25 2.36 -1.75
N LEU A 77 28.21 1.75 -2.32
CA LEU A 77 26.91 2.37 -2.55
C LEU A 77 26.14 2.50 -1.22
N THR A 78 25.53 3.65 -1.05
CA THR A 78 24.65 4.04 0.04
C THR A 78 23.43 4.73 -0.57
N ILE A 79 22.36 4.91 0.21
CA ILE A 79 21.19 5.66 -0.27
C ILE A 79 21.52 7.13 -0.60
N TRP A 80 22.66 7.67 -0.16
CA TRP A 80 23.05 9.08 -0.33
C TRP A 80 24.01 9.34 -1.50
N ASN A 81 24.69 8.32 -2.01
CA ASN A 81 25.55 8.39 -3.19
C ASN A 81 25.05 7.52 -4.36
N ALA A 82 24.00 6.72 -4.17
CA ALA A 82 23.33 6.02 -5.27
C ALA A 82 22.98 7.00 -6.40
N THR A 83 23.22 6.58 -7.63
CA THR A 83 22.97 7.34 -8.87
C THR A 83 21.62 7.00 -9.50
N SER A 84 21.01 5.89 -9.08
CA SER A 84 19.67 5.46 -9.47
C SER A 84 18.84 5.00 -8.28
N MET A 85 17.52 5.10 -8.37
CA MET A 85 16.61 4.55 -7.37
C MET A 85 16.69 3.02 -7.30
N PHE A 86 17.12 2.35 -8.38
CA PHE A 86 17.40 0.92 -8.35
C PHE A 86 18.58 0.60 -7.43
N ASP A 87 19.68 1.34 -7.52
CA ASP A 87 20.81 1.15 -6.61
C ASP A 87 20.44 1.44 -5.16
N ALA A 88 19.64 2.49 -4.93
CA ALA A 88 19.09 2.75 -3.60
C ALA A 88 18.21 1.59 -3.09
N ALA A 89 17.38 0.97 -3.95
CA ALA A 89 16.61 -0.22 -3.60
C ALA A 89 17.50 -1.47 -3.36
N ARG A 90 18.64 -1.60 -4.05
CA ARG A 90 19.63 -2.66 -3.78
C ARG A 90 20.28 -2.49 -2.41
N VAL A 91 20.66 -1.26 -2.04
CA VAL A 91 21.17 -0.96 -0.69
C VAL A 91 20.13 -1.34 0.37
N LEU A 92 18.85 -1.03 0.12
CA LEU A 92 17.75 -1.47 1.00
C LEU A 92 17.61 -2.99 1.08
N GLY A 93 17.69 -3.69 -0.05
CA GLY A 93 17.69 -5.16 -0.07
C GLY A 93 18.84 -5.77 0.72
N THR A 94 20.02 -5.15 0.67
CA THR A 94 21.18 -5.54 1.49
C THR A 94 20.93 -5.31 2.98
N ALA A 95 20.33 -4.17 3.36
CA ALA A 95 19.96 -3.89 4.74
C ALA A 95 18.95 -4.92 5.28
N VAL A 96 17.97 -5.36 4.47
CA VAL A 96 17.03 -6.43 4.83
C VAL A 96 17.77 -7.74 5.10
N ARG A 97 18.70 -8.13 4.23
CA ARG A 97 19.49 -9.36 4.38
C ARG A 97 20.41 -9.30 5.60
N HIS A 98 21.01 -8.15 5.88
CA HIS A 98 21.82 -7.96 7.09
C HIS A 98 20.98 -8.24 8.35
N VAL A 99 19.76 -7.69 8.45
CA VAL A 99 18.87 -7.99 9.59
C VAL A 99 18.46 -9.46 9.61
N TYR A 100 18.21 -10.05 8.44
CA TYR A 100 17.90 -11.48 8.32
C TYR A 100 19.03 -12.34 8.88
N ASP A 101 20.28 -12.12 8.46
CA ASP A 101 21.44 -12.88 8.89
C ASP A 101 21.68 -12.76 10.40
N ARG A 102 21.31 -11.61 10.99
CA ARG A 102 21.43 -11.37 12.44
C ARG A 102 20.33 -12.05 13.26
N ASP A 103 19.07 -11.95 12.83
CA ASP A 103 17.91 -12.23 13.69
C ASP A 103 17.11 -13.47 13.29
N ALA A 104 17.16 -13.90 12.02
CA ALA A 104 16.22 -14.90 11.50
C ALA A 104 16.32 -16.26 12.20
N GLU A 105 17.52 -16.70 12.57
CA GLU A 105 17.72 -17.97 13.29
C GLU A 105 17.09 -17.91 14.70
N SER A 106 17.33 -16.82 15.43
CA SER A 106 16.78 -16.62 16.77
C SER A 106 15.26 -16.53 16.75
N LEU A 107 14.70 -15.79 15.78
CA LEU A 107 13.25 -15.67 15.58
C LEU A 107 12.62 -17.03 15.26
N LYS A 108 13.23 -17.80 14.36
CA LYS A 108 12.76 -19.14 13.99
C LYS A 108 12.75 -20.07 15.21
N ASN A 109 13.79 -20.05 16.03
CA ASN A 109 13.86 -20.84 17.26
C ASN A 109 12.78 -20.45 18.29
N ALA A 110 12.34 -19.19 18.27
CA ALA A 110 11.23 -18.68 19.08
C ALA A 110 9.83 -18.88 18.44
N GLY A 111 9.75 -19.53 17.26
CA GLY A 111 8.49 -19.74 16.54
C GLY A 111 7.93 -18.48 15.86
N VAL A 112 8.78 -17.46 15.63
CA VAL A 112 8.41 -16.20 14.97
C VAL A 112 8.98 -16.18 13.55
N GLU A 113 8.14 -15.87 12.57
CA GLU A 113 8.58 -15.73 11.18
C GLU A 113 9.30 -14.40 10.95
N PHE A 114 10.39 -14.43 10.18
CA PHE A 114 11.02 -13.21 9.66
C PHE A 114 10.13 -12.59 8.57
N ASN A 115 9.34 -11.60 8.96
CA ASN A 115 8.38 -10.96 8.07
C ASN A 115 8.58 -9.44 8.04
N VAL A 116 8.99 -8.93 6.88
CA VAL A 116 9.06 -7.50 6.59
C VAL A 116 8.67 -7.26 5.13
N SER A 117 7.87 -6.23 4.90
CA SER A 117 7.51 -5.77 3.55
C SER A 117 7.62 -4.26 3.52
N LEU A 118 8.26 -3.74 2.48
CA LEU A 118 8.59 -2.32 2.39
C LEU A 118 8.18 -1.77 1.03
N ILE A 119 7.71 -0.54 1.01
CA ILE A 119 7.58 0.23 -0.24
C ILE A 119 8.67 1.29 -0.22
N PHE A 120 9.44 1.37 -1.29
CA PHE A 120 10.51 2.35 -1.43
C PHE A 120 10.36 3.10 -2.75
N GLY A 121 10.16 4.41 -2.70
CA GLY A 121 9.93 5.19 -3.90
C GLY A 121 10.50 6.59 -3.80
N GLY A 122 10.71 7.23 -4.94
CA GLY A 122 11.37 8.53 -4.97
C GLY A 122 11.87 8.92 -6.34
N GLN A 123 12.73 9.93 -6.36
CA GLN A 123 13.42 10.41 -7.54
C GLN A 123 14.83 10.88 -7.18
N ILE A 124 15.80 10.48 -8.00
CA ILE A 124 17.19 10.96 -7.96
C ILE A 124 17.44 11.78 -9.23
N ARG A 125 18.17 12.89 -9.10
CA ARG A 125 18.49 13.79 -10.21
C ARG A 125 19.14 13.01 -11.36
N GLY A 126 18.60 13.18 -12.56
CA GLY A 126 19.03 12.47 -13.76
C GLY A 126 18.18 11.24 -14.10
N GLU A 127 17.25 10.86 -13.23
CA GLU A 127 16.34 9.74 -13.44
C GLU A 127 14.86 10.18 -13.29
N GLY A 128 13.95 9.41 -13.89
CA GLY A 128 12.52 9.51 -13.61
C GLY A 128 12.17 8.99 -12.20
N MET A 129 10.94 9.24 -11.77
CA MET A 129 10.43 8.71 -10.50
C MET A 129 10.30 7.18 -10.58
N ARG A 130 10.66 6.50 -9.50
CA ARG A 130 10.58 5.03 -9.39
C ARG A 130 9.96 4.62 -8.06
N LEU A 131 9.31 3.46 -8.05
CA LEU A 131 8.59 2.94 -6.90
C LEU A 131 8.76 1.42 -6.87
N PHE A 132 9.20 0.90 -5.72
CA PHE A 132 9.54 -0.50 -5.53
C PHE A 132 8.76 -1.11 -4.37
N ASN A 133 8.45 -2.40 -4.50
CA ASN A 133 8.01 -3.25 -3.40
C ASN A 133 9.12 -4.23 -3.04
N VAL A 134 9.62 -4.15 -1.81
CA VAL A 134 10.73 -4.97 -1.30
C VAL A 134 10.18 -6.05 -0.36
N TYR A 135 10.59 -7.29 -0.61
CA TYR A 135 10.14 -8.47 0.12
C TYR A 135 11.13 -8.87 1.24
N SER A 136 10.69 -9.77 2.14
CA SER A 136 11.52 -10.28 3.25
C SER A 136 12.85 -10.90 2.83
N ALA A 137 12.97 -11.38 1.59
CA ALA A 137 14.22 -11.92 1.04
C ALA A 137 15.20 -10.84 0.51
N GLY A 138 14.83 -9.56 0.62
CA GLY A 138 15.60 -8.41 0.13
C GLY A 138 15.59 -8.24 -1.39
N ASN A 139 14.84 -9.07 -2.13
CA ASN A 139 14.53 -8.82 -3.53
C ASN A 139 13.33 -7.87 -3.65
N PHE A 140 13.13 -7.31 -4.84
CA PHE A 140 12.08 -6.32 -5.08
C PHE A 140 11.57 -6.34 -6.51
N ILE A 141 10.37 -5.78 -6.70
CA ILE A 141 9.77 -5.47 -8.01
C ILE A 141 9.52 -3.97 -8.13
N GLU A 142 9.32 -3.49 -9.35
CA GLU A 142 9.09 -2.07 -9.66
C GLU A 142 7.70 -1.83 -10.26
N ALA A 143 7.11 -0.68 -9.94
CA ALA A 143 5.85 -0.20 -10.49
C ALA A 143 6.02 0.30 -11.94
N THR A 144 5.16 -0.19 -12.83
CA THR A 144 5.13 0.16 -14.26
C THR A 144 3.90 0.99 -14.61
N SER A 145 3.72 1.30 -15.90
CA SER A 145 2.50 1.92 -16.42
C SER A 145 1.26 1.05 -16.27
N GLU A 146 1.42 -0.27 -16.16
CA GLU A 146 0.33 -1.24 -15.99
C GLU A 146 0.03 -1.52 -14.51
N THR A 147 0.99 -1.25 -13.62
CA THR A 147 0.83 -1.42 -12.16
C THR A 147 1.43 -0.22 -11.45
N GLN A 148 0.60 0.78 -11.21
CA GLN A 148 1.00 2.13 -10.78
C GLN A 148 1.13 2.27 -9.26
N TYR A 149 0.73 1.26 -8.49
CA TYR A 149 0.75 1.34 -7.03
C TYR A 149 1.13 0.02 -6.37
N PHE A 150 1.66 0.11 -5.16
CA PHE A 150 1.88 -1.04 -4.29
C PHE A 150 1.19 -0.82 -2.95
N GLN A 151 0.77 -1.92 -2.34
CA GLN A 151 0.19 -1.95 -1.00
C GLN A 151 0.91 -2.98 -0.15
N ILE A 152 1.12 -2.67 1.13
CA ILE A 152 1.71 -3.59 2.11
C ILE A 152 0.86 -3.63 3.39
N GLY A 153 0.84 -4.79 4.06
CA GLY A 153 -0.05 -5.04 5.20
C GLY A 153 -1.46 -5.50 4.79
N GLU A 154 -2.49 -5.01 5.47
CA GLU A 154 -3.92 -5.34 5.29
C GLU A 154 -4.52 -4.65 4.05
N SER A 155 -4.03 -4.99 2.87
CA SER A 155 -4.27 -4.24 1.62
C SER A 155 -5.60 -4.51 0.92
N LYS A 156 -6.23 -5.66 1.19
CA LYS A 156 -7.37 -6.17 0.38
C LYS A 156 -8.61 -5.26 0.43
N TYR A 157 -8.89 -4.66 1.58
CA TYR A 157 -10.11 -3.85 1.80
C TYR A 157 -10.10 -2.55 1.00
N GLY A 158 -8.95 -1.89 0.93
CA GLY A 158 -8.77 -0.63 0.22
C GLY A 158 -8.40 -0.77 -1.26
N LYS A 159 -8.14 -1.98 -1.76
CA LYS A 159 -7.74 -2.22 -3.15
C LYS A 159 -8.81 -1.83 -4.19
N PRO A 160 -10.12 -2.16 -4.02
CA PRO A 160 -11.10 -1.94 -5.09
C PRO A 160 -11.30 -0.48 -5.51
N VAL A 161 -11.08 0.50 -4.62
CA VAL A 161 -11.16 1.92 -5.00
C VAL A 161 -9.93 2.37 -5.79
N LEU A 162 -8.75 1.85 -5.46
CA LEU A 162 -7.52 2.10 -6.21
C LEU A 162 -7.64 1.56 -7.63
N ASP A 163 -8.11 0.32 -7.78
CA ASP A 163 -8.32 -0.33 -9.09
C ASP A 163 -9.30 0.42 -10.00
N ARG A 164 -10.23 1.18 -9.43
CA ARG A 164 -11.28 1.91 -10.19
C ARG A 164 -10.87 3.33 -10.58
N VAL A 165 -9.97 3.96 -9.84
CA VAL A 165 -9.70 5.41 -9.94
C VAL A 165 -8.29 5.70 -10.41
N ILE A 166 -7.30 4.90 -9.98
CA ILE A 166 -5.90 5.19 -10.26
C ILE A 166 -5.53 4.77 -11.68
N THR A 167 -5.05 5.75 -12.44
CA THR A 167 -4.48 5.61 -13.78
C THR A 167 -3.19 6.43 -13.85
N PRO A 168 -2.31 6.23 -14.86
CA PRO A 168 -1.08 7.01 -14.97
C PRO A 168 -1.30 8.53 -15.03
N ASP A 169 -2.44 8.96 -15.56
CA ASP A 169 -2.79 10.37 -15.77
C ASP A 169 -3.62 10.98 -14.62
N THR A 170 -3.92 10.19 -13.58
CA THR A 170 -4.64 10.70 -12.41
C THR A 170 -3.85 11.85 -11.75
N PRO A 171 -4.47 13.02 -11.49
CA PRO A 171 -3.80 14.12 -10.79
C PRO A 171 -3.43 13.77 -9.34
N LEU A 172 -2.39 14.41 -8.80
CA LEU A 172 -1.89 14.10 -7.45
C LEU A 172 -2.92 14.29 -6.34
N ASP A 173 -3.73 15.35 -6.42
CA ASP A 173 -4.77 15.61 -5.42
C ASP A 173 -5.87 14.55 -5.45
N GLU A 174 -6.18 14.02 -6.63
CA GLU A 174 -7.15 12.93 -6.80
C GLU A 174 -6.58 11.60 -6.29
N ALA A 175 -5.31 11.31 -6.57
CA ALA A 175 -4.65 10.13 -6.04
C ALA A 175 -4.51 10.17 -4.51
N ALA A 176 -4.20 11.33 -3.92
CA ALA A 176 -4.18 11.51 -2.47
C ALA A 176 -5.56 11.30 -1.84
N LYS A 177 -6.61 11.84 -2.47
CA LYS A 177 -8.00 11.58 -2.07
C LYS A 177 -8.35 10.09 -2.16
N CYS A 178 -7.98 9.43 -3.26
CA CYS A 178 -8.21 8.00 -3.46
C CYS A 178 -7.49 7.15 -2.40
N ALA A 179 -6.23 7.47 -2.07
CA ALA A 179 -5.48 6.80 -1.02
C ALA A 179 -6.17 6.93 0.36
N LEU A 180 -6.70 8.12 0.68
CA LEU A 180 -7.46 8.33 1.92
C LEU A 180 -8.78 7.55 1.96
N VAL A 181 -9.51 7.47 0.85
CA VAL A 181 -10.73 6.64 0.74
C VAL A 181 -10.39 5.15 0.87
N SER A 182 -9.27 4.73 0.30
CA SER A 182 -8.74 3.37 0.42
C SER A 182 -8.43 3.04 1.89
N MET A 183 -7.77 3.95 2.61
CA MET A 183 -7.49 3.82 4.04
C MET A 183 -8.77 3.78 4.89
N ASP A 184 -9.75 4.62 4.56
CA ASP A 184 -11.03 4.67 5.25
C ASP A 184 -11.78 3.34 5.20
N SER A 185 -11.85 2.77 3.99
CA SER A 185 -12.46 1.45 3.75
C SER A 185 -11.75 0.36 4.57
N THR A 186 -10.42 0.40 4.62
CA THR A 186 -9.61 -0.53 5.40
C THR A 186 -9.86 -0.41 6.90
N MET A 187 -9.84 0.81 7.46
CA MET A 187 -10.06 1.02 8.90
C MET A 187 -11.47 0.63 9.33
N LYS A 188 -12.47 0.83 8.47
CA LYS A 188 -13.85 0.43 8.74
C LYS A 188 -14.02 -1.09 8.83
N SER A 189 -13.23 -1.85 8.08
CA SER A 189 -13.34 -3.31 7.99
C SER A 189 -12.29 -4.07 8.79
N ASN A 190 -11.21 -3.42 9.25
CA ASN A 190 -10.12 -4.08 9.97
C ASN A 190 -9.53 -3.18 11.07
N LEU A 191 -9.78 -3.56 12.33
CA LEU A 191 -9.32 -2.81 13.52
C LEU A 191 -7.80 -2.79 13.71
N SER A 192 -7.06 -3.62 12.97
CA SER A 192 -5.61 -3.67 13.04
C SER A 192 -4.92 -2.51 12.32
N VAL A 193 -5.70 -1.69 11.59
CA VAL A 193 -5.27 -0.48 10.91
C VAL A 193 -5.89 0.72 11.62
N GLY A 194 -5.12 1.79 11.82
CA GLY A 194 -5.63 2.94 12.54
C GLY A 194 -4.78 4.20 12.48
N PRO A 195 -5.39 5.35 12.79
CA PRO A 195 -4.72 6.65 12.81
C PRO A 195 -3.74 6.77 14.00
N PRO A 196 -2.84 7.78 13.99
CA PRO A 196 -2.68 8.80 12.95
C PRO A 196 -2.18 8.22 11.62
N LEU A 197 -2.51 8.91 10.53
CA LEU A 197 -2.05 8.57 9.18
C LEU A 197 -0.97 9.57 8.77
N ASP A 198 0.12 9.11 8.16
CA ASP A 198 1.11 10.00 7.55
C ASP A 198 0.89 9.99 6.02
N LEU A 199 0.70 11.16 5.42
CA LEU A 199 0.50 11.37 3.98
C LEU A 199 1.62 12.26 3.43
N VAL A 200 2.22 11.83 2.32
CA VAL A 200 3.23 12.58 1.58
C VAL A 200 2.87 12.61 0.11
N VAL A 201 2.90 13.81 -0.47
CA VAL A 201 2.71 14.03 -1.92
C VAL A 201 3.98 14.64 -2.48
N TYR A 202 4.50 14.06 -3.56
CA TYR A 202 5.70 14.50 -4.24
C TYR A 202 5.38 14.84 -5.69
N GLU A 203 5.78 16.03 -6.14
CA GLU A 203 5.65 16.46 -7.53
C GLU A 203 6.91 16.07 -8.31
N ALA A 204 6.72 15.57 -9.54
CA ALA A 204 7.83 15.14 -10.38
C ALA A 204 8.86 16.26 -10.58
N ASN A 205 10.13 15.92 -10.47
CA ASN A 205 11.30 16.78 -10.70
C ASN A 205 11.50 17.94 -9.71
N THR A 206 10.79 17.97 -8.57
CA THR A 206 11.03 19.00 -7.55
C THR A 206 12.20 18.65 -6.62
N PHE A 207 12.48 17.35 -6.45
CA PHE A 207 13.50 16.81 -5.52
C PHE A 207 13.37 17.28 -4.07
N LYS A 208 12.17 17.75 -3.69
CA LYS A 208 11.77 18.11 -2.34
C LYS A 208 10.25 18.17 -2.22
N THR A 209 9.69 18.10 -1.02
CA THR A 209 8.27 18.39 -0.82
C THR A 209 7.96 18.97 0.56
N ASP A 210 7.07 19.95 0.58
CA ASP A 210 6.45 20.48 1.81
C ASP A 210 5.04 19.88 2.02
N LYS A 211 4.54 19.05 1.08
CA LYS A 211 3.22 18.40 1.17
C LYS A 211 3.29 17.14 2.03
N ILE A 212 3.56 17.34 3.31
CA ILE A 212 3.68 16.30 4.34
C ILE A 212 2.70 16.61 5.46
N VAL A 213 1.83 15.66 5.82
CA VAL A 213 0.84 15.86 6.89
C VAL A 213 0.61 14.60 7.70
N SER A 214 0.43 14.78 9.02
CA SER A 214 -0.09 13.73 9.91
C SER A 214 -1.56 13.99 10.19
N ILE A 215 -2.40 13.00 9.97
CA ILE A 215 -3.86 13.07 9.97
C ILE A 215 -4.37 12.20 11.11
N ASP A 216 -4.88 12.83 12.17
CA ASP A 216 -5.55 12.13 13.26
C ASP A 216 -7.06 11.97 12.99
N GLN A 217 -7.78 11.42 13.97
CA GLN A 217 -9.25 11.25 13.90
C GLN A 217 -10.02 12.58 13.92
N ASN A 218 -9.37 13.67 14.31
CA ASN A 218 -9.98 14.98 14.47
C ASN A 218 -9.75 15.89 13.26
N ASN A 219 -8.90 15.48 12.32
CA ASN A 219 -8.61 16.23 11.12
C ASN A 219 -9.91 16.55 10.34
N PRO A 220 -10.20 17.84 10.08
CA PRO A 220 -11.49 18.24 9.50
C PRO A 220 -11.68 17.74 8.07
N TYR A 221 -10.60 17.69 7.28
CA TYR A 221 -10.67 17.17 5.92
C TYR A 221 -10.95 15.67 5.91
N TYR A 222 -10.27 14.91 6.78
CA TYR A 222 -10.49 13.46 6.88
C TYR A 222 -11.92 13.12 7.33
N ARG A 223 -12.45 13.85 8.32
CA ARG A 223 -13.84 13.69 8.77
C ARG A 223 -14.85 13.98 7.66
N MET A 224 -14.65 15.07 6.93
CA MET A 224 -15.48 15.43 5.77
C MET A 224 -15.44 14.34 4.70
N LEU A 225 -14.24 13.83 4.39
CA LEU A 225 -14.06 12.77 3.40
C LEU A 225 -14.79 11.49 3.82
N HIS A 226 -14.60 11.05 5.06
CA HIS A 226 -15.25 9.85 5.62
C HIS A 226 -16.78 9.95 5.55
N SER A 227 -17.35 11.05 6.06
CA SER A 227 -18.81 11.22 6.11
C SER A 227 -19.42 11.34 4.71
N THR A 228 -18.83 12.18 3.86
CA THR A 228 -19.33 12.45 2.51
C THR A 228 -19.24 11.20 1.64
N TRP A 229 -18.13 10.46 1.71
CA TRP A 229 -17.95 9.22 0.94
C TRP A 229 -18.97 8.16 1.35
N GLY A 230 -19.16 7.95 2.66
CA GLY A 230 -20.15 7.01 3.17
C GLY A 230 -21.58 7.36 2.75
N GLN A 231 -21.95 8.63 2.82
CA GLN A 231 -23.26 9.11 2.38
C GLN A 231 -23.46 8.90 0.87
N LYS A 232 -22.48 9.31 0.04
CA LYS A 232 -22.60 9.20 -1.42
C LYS A 232 -22.64 7.77 -1.91
N LEU A 233 -21.88 6.86 -1.28
CA LEU A 233 -21.98 5.43 -1.58
C LEU A 233 -23.37 4.89 -1.28
N ARG A 234 -24.01 5.33 -0.20
CA ARG A 234 -25.36 4.91 0.14
C ARG A 234 -26.38 5.45 -0.86
N GLU A 235 -26.28 6.73 -1.23
CA GLU A 235 -27.15 7.34 -2.25
C GLU A 235 -27.05 6.60 -3.59
N VAL A 236 -25.83 6.26 -4.04
CA VAL A 236 -25.63 5.49 -5.27
C VAL A 236 -26.24 4.08 -5.14
N PHE A 237 -26.05 3.41 -4.00
CA PHE A 237 -26.63 2.09 -3.76
C PHE A 237 -28.16 2.13 -3.80
N ASP A 238 -28.78 3.12 -3.16
CA ASP A 238 -30.25 3.30 -3.13
C ASP A 238 -30.83 3.71 -4.49
N SER A 239 -29.99 4.20 -5.42
CA SER A 239 -30.40 4.54 -6.78
C SER A 239 -30.37 3.35 -7.76
N LEU A 240 -29.84 2.20 -7.34
CA LEU A 240 -29.85 0.99 -8.16
C LEU A 240 -31.23 0.34 -8.14
N ASP A 241 -31.70 -0.11 -9.29
CA ASP A 241 -32.96 -0.85 -9.38
C ASP A 241 -32.90 -2.14 -8.56
N ASP A 242 -34.00 -2.45 -7.87
CA ASP A 242 -34.12 -3.70 -7.14
C ASP A 242 -34.06 -4.89 -8.13
N PRO A 243 -33.40 -6.00 -7.74
CA PRO A 243 -33.42 -7.20 -8.57
C PRO A 243 -34.85 -7.73 -8.74
N VAL A 244 -35.28 -7.88 -10.00
CA VAL A 244 -36.58 -8.46 -10.34
C VAL A 244 -36.47 -9.99 -10.30
N TRP A 245 -37.23 -10.60 -9.39
CA TRP A 245 -37.20 -12.04 -9.13
C TRP A 245 -38.33 -12.81 -9.81
N ASP A 246 -39.37 -12.16 -10.31
CA ASP A 246 -40.47 -12.78 -11.05
C ASP A 246 -40.26 -12.65 -12.56
N ASP A 247 -41.22 -13.12 -13.35
CA ASP A 247 -41.19 -13.03 -14.81
C ASP A 247 -41.68 -11.65 -15.32
N ALA A 248 -41.67 -10.63 -14.45
CA ALA A 248 -42.05 -9.28 -14.83
C ALA A 248 -41.06 -8.72 -15.86
N LYS A 249 -41.58 -7.99 -16.84
CA LYS A 249 -40.76 -7.37 -17.89
C LYS A 249 -39.92 -6.25 -17.28
N THR A 250 -38.60 -6.42 -17.32
CA THR A 250 -37.59 -5.41 -16.96
C THR A 250 -36.57 -5.29 -18.08
N ASP A 251 -35.97 -4.10 -18.22
CA ASP A 251 -34.88 -3.86 -19.17
C ASP A 251 -33.55 -4.50 -18.70
N THR A 252 -33.45 -4.89 -17.42
CA THR A 252 -32.25 -5.46 -16.78
C THR A 252 -32.56 -6.77 -16.04
N PRO A 253 -32.97 -7.86 -16.74
CA PRO A 253 -33.40 -9.10 -16.10
C PRO A 253 -32.24 -9.81 -15.37
N LEU A 254 -32.44 -10.13 -14.08
CA LEU A 254 -31.50 -10.95 -13.30
C LEU A 254 -31.56 -12.42 -13.72
N LYS A 255 -32.78 -12.94 -13.95
CA LYS A 255 -33.02 -14.31 -14.40
C LYS A 255 -32.91 -14.39 -15.91
N VAL A 256 -31.83 -14.98 -16.40
CA VAL A 256 -31.60 -15.22 -17.83
C VAL A 256 -31.22 -16.68 -18.06
N ASP A 257 -31.66 -17.24 -19.18
CA ASP A 257 -31.23 -18.57 -19.61
C ASP A 257 -29.79 -18.50 -20.11
N SER A 258 -28.85 -18.94 -19.27
CA SER A 258 -27.43 -18.99 -19.61
C SER A 258 -27.09 -20.29 -20.34
N SER A 259 -26.37 -20.15 -21.45
CA SER A 259 -25.82 -21.29 -22.21
C SER A 259 -24.64 -21.98 -21.52
N VAL A 260 -24.03 -21.32 -20.52
CA VAL A 260 -22.83 -21.80 -19.82
C VAL A 260 -23.18 -22.43 -18.46
N SER A 261 -24.23 -21.94 -17.80
CA SER A 261 -24.62 -22.43 -16.48
C SER A 261 -26.13 -22.54 -16.36
N LYS A 262 -26.62 -23.73 -16.00
CA LYS A 262 -28.06 -23.95 -15.79
C LYS A 262 -28.50 -23.35 -14.45
N PRO A 263 -29.72 -22.82 -14.34
CA PRO A 263 -30.27 -22.39 -13.06
C PRO A 263 -30.24 -23.52 -12.02
N LEU A 264 -29.99 -23.17 -10.75
CA LEU A 264 -30.05 -24.12 -9.65
C LEU A 264 -31.46 -24.72 -9.54
N LYS A 265 -31.53 -26.06 -9.54
CA LYS A 265 -32.78 -26.78 -9.30
C LYS A 265 -32.99 -26.98 -7.81
N LYS A 266 -34.18 -26.64 -7.32
CA LYS A 266 -34.61 -27.02 -5.97
C LYS A 266 -35.00 -28.50 -5.99
N ILE A 267 -34.40 -29.31 -5.13
CA ILE A 267 -34.86 -30.68 -4.85
C ILE A 267 -36.02 -30.54 -3.85
N THR A 268 -37.23 -30.80 -4.31
CA THR A 268 -38.47 -30.73 -3.51
C THR A 268 -38.99 -32.11 -3.11
N ARG A 269 -38.48 -33.17 -3.75
CA ARG A 269 -38.86 -34.56 -3.47
C ARG A 269 -37.63 -35.47 -3.36
N PRO A 270 -37.68 -36.54 -2.54
CA PRO A 270 -36.52 -37.41 -2.32
C PRO A 270 -36.02 -38.14 -3.58
N ASP A 271 -36.89 -38.28 -4.59
CA ASP A 271 -36.60 -38.90 -5.87
C ASP A 271 -35.94 -37.96 -6.90
N GLU A 272 -35.95 -36.64 -6.64
CA GLU A 272 -35.30 -35.66 -7.52
C GLU A 272 -33.77 -35.69 -7.32
N ARG A 273 -33.03 -35.84 -8.42
CA ARG A 273 -31.57 -35.76 -8.45
C ARG A 273 -31.11 -34.52 -9.21
N LEU A 274 -29.97 -33.97 -8.78
CA LEU A 274 -29.31 -32.81 -9.42
C LEU A 274 -28.68 -33.16 -10.77
N ILE A 275 -28.46 -34.44 -11.04
CA ILE A 275 -27.91 -35.03 -12.27
C ILE A 275 -28.88 -36.10 -12.74
#